data_AF-A0A842R3N1-F1
#
_entry.id   AF-A0A842R3N1-F1
#
_cell.length_a   1.000
_cell.length_b   1.000
_cell.length_c   1.000
_cell.angle_alpha   90.00
_cell.angle_beta   90.00
_cell.angle_gamma   90.00
#
_symmetry.space_group_name_H-M   'P 1'
#
loop_
_entity.id
_entity.type
_entity.pdbx_description
1 polymer ?
#
loop_
_entity_poly.entity_id
_entity_poly.type
_entity_poly.pdbx_seq_one_letter_code
_entity_poly.pdbx_strand_id
1 'polypeptide(L)'
;MHGKSLLIFFSTCMIVLAGVMLLGSDRDINDDWQGNDPISSEVNWANVPLDGVRIGAMIGNGEDNPFTEYPSVYNDLVDRKANLTTITETTIDGTILANYDLIWIDEEGSLGTDERNAIKNWVHDGGRFLISGDDEITGSGEDLVQVFNISIDYEPQVDDLTSDITPHNIT
;
A
#
# COMPACT_ATOMS: atom_id res chain seq x y z
N MET A 1 -38.24 -11.51 -7.34
CA MET A 1 -37.58 -10.19 -7.23
C MET A 1 -36.11 -10.42 -7.51
N HIS A 2 -35.63 -9.89 -8.63
CA HIS A 2 -34.30 -10.12 -9.19
C HIS A 2 -33.35 -9.04 -8.66
N GLY A 3 -32.36 -9.42 -7.84
CA GLY A 3 -31.15 -8.62 -7.63
C GLY A 3 -30.07 -9.19 -8.54
N LYS A 4 -29.60 -8.40 -9.51
CA LYS A 4 -28.52 -8.78 -10.41
C LYS A 4 -27.20 -8.44 -9.71
N SER A 5 -26.46 -9.46 -9.28
CA SER A 5 -25.07 -9.31 -8.86
C SER A 5 -24.20 -9.37 -10.12
N LEU A 6 -23.40 -8.34 -10.34
CA LEU A 6 -22.49 -8.19 -11.47
C LEU A 6 -21.07 -8.50 -10.99
N LEU A 7 -20.41 -9.37 -11.75
CA LEU A 7 -19.18 -10.11 -11.45
C LEU A 7 -18.11 -9.72 -12.47
N ILE A 8 -16.88 -9.34 -12.09
CA ILE A 8 -15.74 -9.16 -13.03
C ILE A 8 -14.39 -9.49 -12.35
N PHE A 9 -13.56 -10.33 -13.01
CA PHE A 9 -12.28 -10.92 -12.53
C PHE A 9 -11.27 -11.35 -13.72
N PHE A 10 -9.97 -10.93 -13.83
CA PHE A 10 -8.61 -11.53 -14.23
C PHE A 10 -7.22 -11.37 -13.40
N SER A 11 -6.41 -12.42 -13.34
CA SER A 11 -5.02 -12.47 -12.80
C SER A 11 -4.00 -11.35 -13.17
N THR A 12 -3.25 -10.81 -12.18
CA THR A 12 -1.82 -10.40 -12.21
C THR A 12 -1.41 -9.90 -10.81
N CYS A 13 -0.20 -10.24 -10.33
CA CYS A 13 0.39 -9.85 -9.02
C CYS A 13 -0.29 -8.65 -8.37
N MET A 14 -1.12 -8.93 -7.36
CA MET A 14 -1.97 -7.95 -6.74
C MET A 14 -1.15 -7.15 -5.73
N ILE A 15 -0.58 -6.05 -6.20
CA ILE A 15 -0.08 -4.98 -5.32
C ILE A 15 -1.33 -4.40 -4.66
N VAL A 16 -1.50 -4.60 -3.36
CA VAL A 16 -2.44 -3.82 -2.56
C VAL A 16 -1.87 -2.40 -2.46
N LEU A 17 -1.97 -1.62 -3.53
CA LEU A 17 -1.78 -0.18 -3.44
C LEU A 17 -3.01 0.38 -2.71
N ALA A 18 -3.12 0.10 -1.41
CA ALA A 18 -3.89 0.90 -0.48
C ALA A 18 -3.19 2.25 -0.39
N GLY A 19 -3.27 3.01 -1.47
CA GLY A 19 -3.05 4.42 -1.49
C GLY A 19 -4.15 5.03 -0.62
N VAL A 20 -3.92 5.02 0.70
CA VAL A 20 -4.28 6.17 1.53
C VAL A 20 -3.33 7.30 1.10
N MET A 21 -3.50 7.73 -0.15
CA MET A 21 -3.11 9.03 -0.62
C MET A 21 -4.28 9.95 -0.25
N LEU A 22 -4.48 10.12 1.06
CA LEU A 22 -5.07 11.35 1.60
C LEU A 22 -4.08 12.45 1.23
N LEU A 23 -4.16 12.93 -0.02
CA LEU A 23 -3.85 14.32 -0.25
C LEU A 23 -4.83 15.06 0.64
N GLY A 24 -4.31 15.66 1.71
CA GLY A 24 -5.00 16.73 2.39
C GLY A 24 -5.31 17.80 1.36
N SER A 25 -6.48 17.71 0.74
CA SER A 25 -7.20 18.91 0.39
C SER A 25 -7.68 19.45 1.73
N ASP A 26 -6.91 20.38 2.29
CA ASP A 26 -7.46 21.45 3.13
C ASP A 26 -8.51 22.20 2.29
N ARG A 27 -9.69 21.59 2.15
CA ARG A 27 -10.88 22.22 1.60
C ARG A 27 -11.99 21.92 2.58
N ASP A 28 -12.38 22.97 3.27
CA ASP A 28 -13.52 23.05 4.18
C ASP A 28 -14.61 22.03 3.85
N ILE A 29 -14.79 21.04 4.73
CA ILE A 29 -15.90 20.05 4.67
C ILE A 29 -17.28 20.73 4.88
N ASN A 30 -17.31 22.06 4.99
CA ASN A 30 -18.52 22.85 5.21
C ASN A 30 -18.92 23.77 4.04
N ASP A 31 -18.28 23.71 2.87
CA ASP A 31 -18.72 24.51 1.72
C ASP A 31 -19.23 23.61 0.59
N ASP A 32 -20.56 23.48 0.52
CA ASP A 32 -21.35 23.12 -0.66
C ASP A 32 -20.95 21.83 -1.39
N TRP A 33 -21.38 20.67 -0.85
CA TRP A 33 -21.53 19.45 -1.67
C TRP A 33 -22.68 19.63 -2.67
N GLN A 34 -22.43 20.37 -3.75
CA GLN A 34 -23.29 20.38 -4.92
C GLN A 34 -23.02 19.08 -5.67
N GLY A 35 -24.00 18.16 -5.66
CA GLY A 35 -23.93 16.80 -6.23
C GLY A 35 -23.78 16.72 -7.76
N ASN A 36 -22.88 17.52 -8.31
CA ASN A 36 -22.56 17.64 -9.72
C ASN A 36 -21.09 18.01 -9.95
N ASP A 37 -20.22 17.84 -8.96
CA ASP A 37 -18.78 17.88 -9.21
C ASP A 37 -18.47 16.83 -10.28
N PRO A 38 -18.02 17.24 -11.48
CA PRO A 38 -17.63 16.30 -12.50
C PRO A 38 -16.56 15.43 -11.86
N ILE A 39 -16.71 14.10 -11.95
CA ILE A 39 -15.61 13.15 -11.74
C ILE A 39 -14.50 13.67 -12.66
N SER A 40 -13.55 14.40 -12.07
CA SER A 40 -12.49 15.05 -12.80
C SER A 40 -11.79 13.93 -13.54
N SER A 41 -11.71 14.08 -14.87
CA SER A 41 -10.95 13.24 -15.81
C SER A 41 -10.03 12.25 -15.10
N GLU A 42 -10.28 10.95 -15.27
CA GLU A 42 -9.46 9.86 -14.73
C GLU A 42 -8.00 10.30 -14.63
N VAL A 43 -7.52 10.49 -13.39
CA VAL A 43 -6.11 10.75 -13.17
C VAL A 43 -5.39 9.55 -13.77
N ASN A 44 -4.59 9.78 -14.81
CA ASN A 44 -3.75 8.75 -15.36
C ASN A 44 -2.60 8.52 -14.36
N TRP A 45 -2.89 7.70 -13.35
CA TRP A 45 -2.00 7.44 -12.23
C TRP A 45 -0.63 6.90 -12.66
N ALA A 46 -0.56 6.21 -13.81
CA ALA A 46 0.69 5.74 -14.41
C ALA A 46 1.62 6.89 -14.87
N ASN A 47 1.08 8.10 -15.09
CA ASN A 47 1.84 9.25 -15.55
C ASN A 47 2.08 10.29 -14.45
N VAL A 48 1.67 10.02 -13.20
CA VAL A 48 1.95 10.93 -12.07
C VAL A 48 3.44 10.88 -11.75
N PRO A 49 4.21 11.97 -11.90
CA PRO A 49 5.62 11.98 -11.54
C PRO A 49 5.81 11.71 -10.05
N LEU A 50 6.86 10.97 -9.70
CA LEU A 50 7.25 10.64 -8.33
C LEU A 50 8.61 11.26 -7.96
N ASP A 51 9.06 12.28 -8.70
CA ASP A 51 10.29 13.02 -8.40
C ASP A 51 10.32 13.47 -6.94
N GLY A 52 11.33 13.01 -6.21
CA GLY A 52 11.54 13.34 -4.80
C GLY A 52 10.78 12.50 -3.79
N VAL A 53 9.88 11.61 -4.22
CA VAL A 53 9.21 10.63 -3.34
C VAL A 53 10.22 9.57 -2.91
N ARG A 54 10.37 9.35 -1.61
CA ARG A 54 11.33 8.41 -1.01
C ARG A 54 10.63 7.12 -0.62
N ILE A 55 10.99 6.02 -1.29
CA ILE A 55 10.38 4.71 -1.08
C ILE A 55 11.44 3.74 -0.53
N GLY A 56 11.17 3.20 0.64
CA GLY A 56 12.02 2.21 1.29
C GLY A 56 11.51 0.79 1.09
N ALA A 57 12.30 -0.12 0.54
CA ALA A 57 12.01 -1.56 0.55
C ALA A 57 12.53 -2.18 1.85
N MET A 58 11.66 -2.67 2.73
CA MET A 58 12.07 -3.27 4.01
C MET A 58 12.47 -4.73 3.82
N ILE A 59 13.69 -5.08 4.23
CA ILE A 59 14.21 -6.46 4.19
C ILE A 59 14.95 -6.87 5.47
N GLY A 60 15.02 -5.97 6.45
CA GLY A 60 15.86 -6.13 7.64
C GLY A 60 15.37 -7.23 8.58
N ASN A 61 14.10 -7.63 8.49
CA ASN A 61 13.46 -8.57 9.41
C ASN A 61 13.10 -9.90 8.75
N GLY A 62 13.72 -10.20 7.60
CA GLY A 62 13.55 -11.45 6.87
C GLY A 62 12.48 -11.40 5.79
N GLU A 63 12.00 -10.21 5.42
CA GLU A 63 11.20 -10.02 4.22
C GLU A 63 12.04 -10.25 2.96
N ASP A 64 11.39 -10.77 1.91
CA ASP A 64 11.96 -10.71 0.57
C ASP A 64 12.00 -9.27 0.05
N ASN A 65 12.92 -8.99 -0.88
CA ASN A 65 13.10 -7.65 -1.41
C ASN A 65 12.03 -7.35 -2.48
N PRO A 66 11.06 -6.44 -2.24
CA PRO A 66 10.00 -6.21 -3.20
C PRO A 66 10.52 -5.61 -4.52
N PHE A 67 11.67 -4.93 -4.51
CA PHE A 67 12.28 -4.41 -5.73
C PHE A 67 12.78 -5.52 -6.67
N THR A 68 13.10 -6.71 -6.14
CA THR A 68 13.51 -7.87 -6.96
C THR A 68 12.33 -8.78 -7.28
N GLU A 69 11.42 -8.98 -6.33
CA GLU A 69 10.25 -9.85 -6.52
C GLU A 69 9.23 -9.26 -7.49
N TYR A 70 9.09 -7.94 -7.52
CA TYR A 70 8.11 -7.23 -8.36
C TYR A 70 8.80 -6.26 -9.35
N PRO A 71 9.59 -6.78 -10.30
CA PRO A 71 10.46 -5.96 -11.15
C PRO A 71 9.69 -5.00 -12.07
N SER A 72 8.45 -5.34 -12.46
CA SER A 72 7.59 -4.46 -13.26
C SER A 72 7.23 -3.17 -12.51
N VAL A 73 6.92 -3.30 -11.23
CA VAL A 73 6.55 -2.20 -10.33
C VAL A 73 7.76 -1.35 -10.01
N TYR A 74 8.88 -2.00 -9.69
CA TYR A 74 10.16 -1.34 -9.50
C TYR A 74 10.51 -0.46 -10.72
N ASN A 75 10.40 -1.02 -11.93
CA ASN A 75 10.69 -0.29 -13.15
C ASN A 75 9.74 0.92 -13.36
N ASP A 76 8.43 0.77 -13.09
CA ASP A 76 7.47 1.88 -13.14
C ASP A 76 7.86 3.02 -12.18
N LEU A 77 8.21 2.69 -10.93
CA LEU A 77 8.64 3.66 -9.92
C LEU A 77 9.92 4.40 -10.34
N VAL A 78 10.89 3.68 -10.92
CA VAL A 78 12.14 4.28 -11.46
C VAL A 78 11.86 5.19 -12.65
N ASP A 79 11.03 4.77 -13.59
CA ASP A 79 10.68 5.56 -14.77
C ASP A 79 10.01 6.88 -14.37
N ARG A 80 9.21 6.83 -13.30
CA ARG A 80 8.54 7.97 -12.67
C ARG A 80 9.41 8.75 -11.69
N LYS A 81 10.71 8.42 -11.57
CA LYS A 81 11.73 9.16 -10.79
C LYS A 81 11.59 9.10 -9.27
N ALA A 82 10.95 8.05 -8.73
CA ALA A 82 10.98 7.79 -7.30
C ALA A 82 12.42 7.53 -6.82
N ASN A 83 12.74 7.96 -5.60
CA ASN A 83 13.99 7.64 -4.93
C ASN A 83 13.83 6.34 -4.13
N LEU A 84 14.39 5.26 -4.66
CA LEU A 84 14.23 3.91 -4.13
C LEU A 84 15.48 3.50 -3.34
N THR A 85 15.30 3.06 -2.10
CA THR A 85 16.39 2.50 -1.30
C THR A 85 15.92 1.28 -0.51
N THR A 86 16.82 0.35 -0.27
CA THR A 86 16.55 -0.81 0.59
C THR A 86 16.86 -0.45 2.04
N ILE A 87 15.96 -0.82 2.95
CA ILE A 87 16.12 -0.71 4.41
C ILE A 87 16.61 -2.07 4.92
N THR A 88 17.83 -2.09 5.44
CA THR A 88 18.53 -3.33 5.86
C THR A 88 18.66 -3.45 7.37
N GLU A 89 18.25 -2.42 8.09
CA GLU A 89 18.24 -2.34 9.53
C GLU A 89 17.25 -3.36 10.11
N THR A 90 17.76 -4.24 10.97
CA THR A 90 17.00 -5.31 11.65
C THR A 90 16.15 -4.78 12.82
N THR A 91 16.02 -3.46 12.94
CA THR A 91 15.20 -2.80 13.95
C THR A 91 14.76 -1.48 13.35
N ILE A 92 13.47 -1.38 13.05
CA ILE A 92 12.86 -0.19 12.48
C ILE A 92 12.35 0.73 13.57
N ASP A 93 12.79 2.00 13.51
CA ASP A 93 12.37 3.04 14.44
C ASP A 93 11.96 4.33 13.71
N GLY A 94 11.41 5.30 14.45
CA GLY A 94 10.99 6.58 13.87
C GLY A 94 12.10 7.36 13.17
N THR A 95 13.37 7.17 13.53
CA THR A 95 14.51 7.86 12.91
C THR A 95 14.74 7.29 11.51
N ILE A 96 14.66 5.97 11.35
CA ILE A 96 14.75 5.30 10.06
C ILE A 96 13.53 5.68 9.21
N LEU A 97 12.32 5.55 9.76
CA LEU A 97 11.05 5.81 9.07
C LEU A 97 10.94 7.25 8.54
N ALA A 98 11.48 8.25 9.25
CA ALA A 98 11.47 9.66 8.82
C ALA A 98 12.23 9.93 7.50
N ASN A 99 13.08 8.99 7.08
CA ASN A 99 13.78 9.09 5.79
C ASN A 99 12.90 8.70 4.60
N TYR A 100 11.69 8.21 4.84
CA TYR A 100 10.80 7.67 3.82
C TYR A 100 9.45 8.36 3.82
N ASP A 101 8.84 8.42 2.64
CA ASP A 101 7.44 8.83 2.45
C ASP A 101 6.54 7.59 2.33
N LEU A 102 7.08 6.49 1.82
CA LEU A 102 6.44 5.19 1.74
C LEU A 102 7.44 4.07 2.05
N ILE A 103 6.98 3.03 2.75
CA ILE A 103 7.73 1.78 2.90
C ILE A 103 6.97 0.66 2.23
N TRP A 104 7.68 -0.14 1.44
CA TRP A 104 7.18 -1.32 0.79
C TRP A 104 7.76 -2.55 1.48
N ILE A 105 6.88 -3.41 1.96
CA ILE A 105 7.15 -4.56 2.79
C ILE A 105 6.58 -5.77 2.05
N ASP A 106 7.39 -6.79 1.84
CA ASP A 106 6.87 -8.09 1.43
C ASP A 106 6.31 -8.82 2.66
N GLU A 107 5.29 -9.66 2.48
CA GLU A 107 4.54 -10.23 3.60
C GLU A 107 5.38 -11.11 4.54
N GLU A 108 6.49 -11.67 4.06
CA GLU A 108 7.39 -12.48 4.88
C GLU A 108 8.04 -11.72 6.06
N GLY A 109 8.96 -12.38 6.79
CA GLY A 109 9.65 -11.78 7.92
C GLY A 109 8.85 -11.75 9.23
N SER A 110 9.27 -10.92 10.18
CA SER A 110 8.50 -10.68 11.41
C SER A 110 8.90 -9.38 12.10
N LEU A 111 7.91 -8.58 12.52
CA LEU A 111 8.12 -7.33 13.23
C LEU A 111 8.03 -7.51 14.75
N GLY A 112 8.97 -6.89 15.45
CA GLY A 112 8.88 -6.72 16.90
C GLY A 112 7.77 -5.76 17.32
N THR A 113 7.34 -5.84 18.59
CA THR A 113 6.33 -4.93 19.16
C THR A 113 6.72 -3.46 19.04
N ASP A 114 7.99 -3.14 19.27
CA ASP A 114 8.48 -1.76 19.21
C ASP A 114 8.48 -1.22 17.77
N GLU A 115 8.79 -2.06 16.80
CA GLU A 115 8.78 -1.72 15.37
C GLU A 115 7.34 -1.50 14.87
N ARG A 116 6.43 -2.40 15.24
CA ARG A 116 4.98 -2.24 14.98
C ARG A 116 4.45 -0.91 15.54
N ASN A 117 4.85 -0.53 16.75
CA ASN A 117 4.47 0.74 17.36
C ASN A 117 5.11 1.94 16.62
N ALA A 118 6.37 1.82 16.19
CA ALA A 118 7.06 2.86 15.43
C ALA A 118 6.37 3.11 14.08
N ILE A 119 6.05 2.04 13.33
CA ILE A 119 5.33 2.12 12.05
C ILE A 119 3.94 2.72 12.27
N LYS A 120 3.21 2.28 13.30
CA LYS A 120 1.90 2.85 13.64
C LYS A 120 1.96 4.37 13.88
N ASN A 121 2.90 4.83 14.69
CA ASN A 121 3.06 6.25 14.98
C ASN A 121 3.46 7.04 13.72
N TRP A 122 4.39 6.50 12.94
CA TRP A 122 4.82 7.13 11.69
C TRP A 122 3.69 7.25 10.67
N VAL A 123 2.82 6.25 10.55
CA VAL A 123 1.62 6.30 9.70
C VAL A 123 0.63 7.35 10.22
N HIS A 124 0.44 7.45 11.54
CA HIS A 124 -0.37 8.52 12.13
C HIS A 124 0.17 9.92 11.81
N ASP A 125 1.49 10.06 11.63
CA ASP A 125 2.16 11.31 11.25
C ASP A 125 2.20 11.55 9.73
N GLY A 126 1.54 10.71 8.93
CA GLY A 126 1.40 10.85 7.48
C GLY A 126 2.29 9.94 6.64
N GLY A 127 3.06 9.06 7.27
CA GLY A 127 3.76 7.97 6.61
C GLY A 127 2.82 6.96 5.94
N ARG A 128 3.32 6.20 4.99
CA ARG A 128 2.52 5.24 4.20
C ARG A 128 3.23 3.91 4.07
N PHE A 129 2.49 2.82 4.07
CA PHE A 129 3.06 1.53 3.75
C PHE A 129 2.30 0.83 2.63
N LEU A 130 3.02 -0.05 1.96
CA LEU A 130 2.54 -0.98 0.95
C LEU A 130 2.95 -2.38 1.39
N ILE A 131 2.01 -3.32 1.41
CA ILE A 131 2.28 -4.74 1.63
C ILE A 131 2.08 -5.48 0.31
N SER A 132 3.04 -6.33 -0.06
CA SER A 132 2.94 -7.26 -1.18
C SER A 132 3.04 -8.70 -0.70
N GLY A 133 2.50 -9.63 -1.48
CA GLY A 133 2.38 -11.04 -1.14
C GLY A 133 1.60 -11.81 -2.21
N ASP A 134 1.56 -13.13 -2.12
CA ASP A 134 0.90 -13.98 -3.12
C ASP A 134 -0.36 -14.68 -2.60
N ASP A 135 -0.23 -15.56 -1.63
CA ASP A 135 -1.26 -16.53 -1.26
C ASP A 135 -1.84 -16.29 0.13
N GLU A 136 -1.00 -15.91 1.10
CA GLU A 136 -1.40 -15.65 2.48
C GLU A 136 -0.52 -14.55 3.08
N ILE A 137 -1.13 -13.44 3.57
CA ILE A 137 -0.40 -12.50 4.42
C ILE A 137 0.02 -13.22 5.69
N THR A 138 1.32 -13.46 5.77
CA THR A 138 2.02 -14.00 6.92
C THR A 138 2.96 -12.93 7.48
N GLY A 139 3.81 -13.31 8.44
CA GLY A 139 5.01 -12.54 8.81
C GLY A 139 4.79 -11.05 9.13
N SER A 140 5.65 -10.21 8.56
CA SER A 140 5.59 -8.75 8.73
C SER A 140 4.32 -8.14 8.14
N GLY A 141 3.77 -8.74 7.09
CA GLY A 141 2.47 -8.33 6.55
C GLY A 141 1.35 -8.55 7.58
N GLU A 142 1.32 -9.71 8.23
CA GLU A 142 0.29 -10.10 9.21
C GLU A 142 0.36 -9.17 10.42
N ASP A 143 1.60 -8.97 10.90
CA ASP A 143 1.93 -8.05 11.97
C ASP A 143 1.35 -6.65 11.74
N LEU A 144 1.45 -6.12 10.52
CA LEU A 144 0.94 -4.79 10.19
C LEU A 144 -0.58 -4.76 10.03
N VAL A 145 -1.20 -5.73 9.36
CA VAL A 145 -2.66 -5.74 9.22
C VAL A 145 -3.35 -5.85 10.59
N GLN A 146 -2.77 -6.61 11.53
CA GLN A 146 -3.26 -6.67 12.91
C GLN A 146 -3.12 -5.32 13.63
N VAL A 147 -1.99 -4.63 13.48
CA VAL A 147 -1.73 -3.31 14.11
C VAL A 147 -2.76 -2.25 13.69
N PHE A 148 -3.20 -2.30 12.43
CA PHE A 148 -4.17 -1.40 11.85
C PHE A 148 -5.61 -1.95 11.85
N ASN A 149 -5.84 -3.12 12.44
CA ASN A 149 -7.14 -3.79 12.48
C ASN A 149 -7.77 -3.94 11.08
N ILE A 150 -6.94 -4.30 10.10
CA ILE A 150 -7.33 -4.61 8.72
C ILE A 150 -7.67 -6.10 8.67
N SER A 151 -8.88 -6.42 8.18
CA SER A 151 -9.28 -7.80 7.92
C SER A 151 -8.99 -8.13 6.46
N ILE A 152 -8.30 -9.24 6.23
CA ILE A 152 -8.09 -9.79 4.89
C ILE A 152 -8.80 -11.14 4.85
N ASP A 153 -9.76 -11.26 3.95
CA ASP A 153 -10.46 -12.51 3.71
C ASP A 153 -9.80 -13.23 2.53
N TYR A 154 -9.17 -14.38 2.80
CA TYR A 154 -8.62 -15.24 1.76
C TYR A 154 -9.72 -16.11 1.18
N GLU A 155 -9.91 -16.02 -0.14
CA GLU A 155 -10.57 -17.08 -0.88
C GLU A 155 -9.52 -18.00 -1.52
N PRO A 156 -9.67 -19.32 -1.41
CA PRO A 156 -8.71 -20.26 -1.98
C PRO A 156 -8.58 -20.05 -3.50
N GLN A 157 -7.35 -20.09 -4.01
CA GLN A 157 -7.06 -19.95 -5.44
C GLN A 157 -7.98 -20.84 -6.28
N VAL A 158 -8.79 -20.20 -7.12
CA VAL A 158 -9.47 -20.86 -8.24
C VAL A 158 -8.84 -20.28 -9.49
N ASP A 159 -8.17 -21.11 -10.29
CA ASP A 159 -7.54 -20.72 -11.55
C ASP A 159 -8.51 -19.84 -12.38
N ASP A 160 -8.09 -18.61 -12.76
CA ASP A 160 -8.73 -17.65 -13.69
C ASP A 160 -9.51 -16.38 -13.18
N LEU A 161 -9.08 -15.60 -12.16
CA LEU A 161 -9.83 -14.39 -11.69
C LEU A 161 -8.99 -13.10 -11.27
N THR A 162 -9.48 -11.82 -11.38
CA THR A 162 -8.88 -10.40 -11.16
C THR A 162 -9.57 -9.88 -9.95
N SER A 163 -8.80 -9.29 -9.06
CA SER A 163 -9.32 -8.38 -8.06
C SER A 163 -9.85 -7.05 -8.62
N ASP A 164 -10.97 -6.63 -8.03
CA ASP A 164 -11.50 -5.26 -8.03
C ASP A 164 -10.70 -4.43 -7.01
N ILE A 165 -10.11 -3.31 -7.43
CA ILE A 165 -9.36 -2.39 -6.57
C ILE A 165 -10.30 -1.26 -6.15
N THR A 166 -11.31 -1.56 -5.34
CA THR A 166 -12.17 -0.53 -4.76
C THR A 166 -11.52 0.05 -3.50
N PRO A 167 -11.35 1.38 -3.39
CA PRO A 167 -10.85 2.00 -2.17
C PRO A 167 -11.73 1.68 -0.97
N HIS A 168 -11.14 1.15 0.11
CA HIS A 168 -11.84 0.95 1.38
C HIS A 168 -11.68 2.17 2.28
N ASN A 169 -12.80 2.68 2.81
CA ASN A 169 -12.76 3.72 3.84
C ASN A 169 -12.36 3.09 5.17
N ILE A 170 -11.32 3.64 5.80
CA ILE A 170 -10.98 3.36 7.20
C ILE A 170 -11.96 4.14 8.07
N THR A 171 -12.80 3.43 8.85
CA THR A 171 -13.76 4.00 9.81
C THR A 171 -13.18 4.16 11.20
#